data_AF-A0A7X3RI15-F1
#
_entry.id   AF-A0A7X3RI15-F1
#
_cell.length_a   1.000
_cell.length_b   1.000
_cell.length_c   1.000
_cell.angle_alpha   90.00
_cell.angle_beta   90.00
_cell.angle_gamma   90.00
#
_symmetry.space_group_name_H-M   'P 1'
#
loop_
_entity.id
_entity.type
_entity.pdbx_description
1 polymer ?
#
loop_
_entity_poly.entity_id
_entity_poly.type
_entity_poly.pdbx_seq_one_letter_code
_entity_poly.pdbx_strand_id
1 'polypeptide(L)'
;MPFDINLEQLPAGYAFTSARSGECVGVRYRDFTSTEDGQQFIQRVEKSTYDFLQPSLINPSQVDHLLAVCRNDRSATIYVNELEHHALVRTARPVEIGPVTKDDIADVERLELGVHIPDDAGFLFLFSVNWRKGLFFDFGPILPDPQPRQYDVAALLGQAYSHVLFQERFSITDDEWNALFAEQWFPFVGLRNKTIDKLISYIRSGWKCDEILDEIVLEVKSRVPKMLESWRNHSSFLQHIEILERAVERFLDDDTISCTSLLFNRIEGILRTNHLSISTVSMRKQKNLVESAVKAKINNEKYLLLPYRFNSYLNNIYFADFKPDAQNIAISRNSVGHGVASVSEFNLKSSVIGILIVHQLFYLLENDNTDLTKLHP
;
A
#
# COMPACT_ATOMS: atom_id res chain seq x y z
N MET A 1 -9.26 32.13 -3.80
CA MET A 1 -8.69 32.42 -5.13
C MET A 1 -7.19 32.36 -4.98
N PRO A 2 -6.46 31.73 -5.93
CA PRO A 2 -5.02 31.63 -5.85
C PRO A 2 -4.39 33.01 -5.91
N PHE A 3 -3.20 33.14 -5.33
CA PHE A 3 -2.44 34.39 -5.35
C PHE A 3 -0.98 34.13 -5.73
N ASP A 4 -0.38 35.12 -6.38
CA ASP A 4 1.01 35.05 -6.80
C ASP A 4 1.91 35.81 -5.82
N ILE A 5 3.09 35.27 -5.60
CA ILE A 5 4.14 35.87 -4.79
C ILE A 5 5.46 35.89 -5.56
N ASN A 6 6.36 36.78 -5.18
CA ASN A 6 7.75 36.76 -5.63
C ASN A 6 8.64 36.26 -4.50
N LEU A 7 9.37 35.18 -4.75
CA LEU A 7 10.29 34.60 -3.79
C LEU A 7 11.58 35.41 -3.74
N GLU A 8 12.13 35.60 -2.53
CA GLU A 8 13.45 36.22 -2.39
C GLU A 8 14.52 35.38 -3.09
N GLN A 9 14.43 34.06 -2.92
CA GLN A 9 15.32 33.04 -3.49
C GLN A 9 14.53 31.81 -3.94
N LEU A 10 15.04 31.07 -4.92
CA LEU A 10 14.45 29.79 -5.31
C LEU A 10 14.62 28.75 -4.20
N PRO A 11 13.57 28.00 -3.84
CA PRO A 11 13.67 26.96 -2.84
C PRO A 11 14.53 25.81 -3.36
N ALA A 12 15.58 25.47 -2.62
CA ALA A 12 16.45 24.35 -2.96
C ALA A 12 16.03 23.03 -2.26
N GLY A 13 15.15 23.12 -1.25
CA GLY A 13 14.75 22.01 -0.39
C GLY A 13 15.14 22.19 1.07
N TYR A 14 15.26 21.09 1.80
CA TYR A 14 15.57 21.08 3.23
C TYR A 14 16.92 20.42 3.50
N ALA A 15 17.67 20.99 4.44
CA ALA A 15 18.91 20.38 4.90
C ALA A 15 18.62 19.02 5.56
N PHE A 16 19.40 18.00 5.20
CA PHE A 16 19.34 16.68 5.84
C PHE A 16 20.65 16.29 6.53
N THR A 17 21.69 17.13 6.42
CA THR A 17 22.91 17.05 7.23
C THR A 17 23.14 18.37 7.95
N SER A 18 23.91 18.33 9.04
CA SER A 18 24.44 19.54 9.68
C SER A 18 25.80 19.89 9.07
N ALA A 19 26.11 21.19 9.05
CA ALA A 19 27.37 21.71 8.57
C ALA A 19 27.79 22.91 9.41
N ARG A 20 29.10 23.10 9.62
CA ARG A 20 29.65 24.33 10.20
C ARG A 20 29.75 25.41 9.14
N SER A 21 29.98 26.64 9.58
CA SER A 21 30.23 27.77 8.67
C SER A 21 31.39 27.45 7.72
N GLY A 22 31.15 27.55 6.42
CA GLY A 22 32.13 27.24 5.37
C GLY A 22 32.14 25.78 4.90
N GLU A 23 31.39 24.88 5.55
CA GLU A 23 31.23 23.49 5.11
C GLU A 23 30.03 23.33 4.15
N CYS A 24 30.04 22.26 3.35
CA CYS A 24 28.92 21.90 2.49
C CYS A 24 27.81 21.22 3.30
N VAL A 25 26.56 21.56 2.99
CA VAL A 25 25.36 20.93 3.57
C VAL A 25 24.65 20.08 2.53
N GLY A 26 24.21 18.89 2.91
CA GLY A 26 23.34 18.07 2.09
C GLY A 26 21.93 18.64 2.09
N VAL A 27 21.41 18.94 0.90
CA VAL A 27 20.04 19.42 0.70
C VAL A 27 19.22 18.34 0.00
N ARG A 28 18.05 18.03 0.57
CA ARG A 28 17.07 17.15 -0.04
C ARG A 28 16.05 18.02 -0.75
N TYR A 29 16.06 17.98 -2.07
CA TYR A 29 15.18 18.79 -2.93
C TYR A 29 13.84 18.11 -3.23
N ARG A 30 13.73 16.80 -2.99
CA ARG A 30 12.50 16.03 -3.15
C ARG A 30 12.33 15.07 -1.98
N ASP A 31 11.19 15.15 -1.31
CA ASP A 31 10.87 14.25 -0.19
C ASP A 31 9.38 14.23 0.11
N PHE A 32 8.99 13.25 0.92
CA PHE A 32 7.71 13.22 1.60
C PHE A 32 7.94 13.06 3.10
N THR A 33 7.23 13.85 3.89
CA THR A 33 7.14 13.68 5.34
C THR A 33 5.69 13.77 5.80
N SER A 34 5.36 13.05 6.86
CA SER A 34 4.04 13.07 7.49
C SER A 34 4.14 13.43 8.96
N THR A 35 2.99 13.59 9.61
CA THR A 35 2.91 13.81 11.07
C THR A 35 3.66 12.76 11.90
N GLU A 36 3.90 11.56 11.38
CA GLU A 36 4.66 10.51 12.08
C GLU A 36 6.17 10.81 12.21
N ASP A 37 6.71 11.69 11.36
CA ASP A 37 8.12 12.10 11.42
C ASP A 37 8.39 13.13 12.53
N GLY A 38 7.35 13.46 13.32
CA GLY A 38 7.44 14.28 14.53
C GLY A 38 8.06 15.65 14.27
N GLN A 39 9.12 15.98 15.03
CA GLN A 39 9.72 17.31 14.99
C GLN A 39 10.28 17.69 13.61
N GLN A 40 10.76 16.71 12.83
CA GLN A 40 11.26 16.99 11.49
C GLN A 40 10.14 17.50 10.58
N PHE A 41 8.97 16.88 10.65
CA PHE A 41 7.80 17.33 9.91
C PHE A 41 7.35 18.72 10.33
N ILE A 42 7.27 18.99 11.65
CA ILE A 42 6.87 20.30 12.18
C ILE A 42 7.78 21.41 11.68
N GLN A 43 9.11 21.23 11.78
CA GLN A 43 10.07 22.21 11.30
C GLN A 43 9.92 22.52 9.80
N ARG A 44 9.65 21.49 8.99
CA ARG A 44 9.44 21.66 7.55
C ARG A 44 8.17 22.45 7.28
N VAL A 45 7.05 22.09 7.91
CA VAL A 45 5.76 22.77 7.73
C VAL A 45 5.80 24.21 8.21
N GLU A 46 6.39 24.49 9.38
CA GLU A 46 6.54 25.86 9.89
C GLU A 46 7.34 26.73 8.92
N LYS A 47 8.44 26.21 8.39
CA LYS A 47 9.26 26.94 7.41
C LYS A 47 8.50 27.16 6.09
N SER A 48 7.84 26.13 5.54
CA SER A 48 7.07 26.26 4.29
C SER A 48 5.95 27.28 4.44
N THR A 49 5.18 27.19 5.53
CA THR A 49 4.05 28.08 5.74
C THR A 49 4.53 29.51 5.96
N TYR A 50 5.67 29.73 6.65
CA TYR A 50 6.29 31.04 6.72
C TYR A 50 6.66 31.56 5.32
N ASP A 51 7.43 30.80 4.54
CA ASP A 51 7.94 31.24 3.24
C ASP A 51 6.83 31.52 2.21
N PHE A 52 5.74 30.73 2.21
CA PHE A 52 4.66 30.83 1.22
C PHE A 52 3.41 31.61 1.68
N LEU A 53 3.18 31.76 2.99
CA LEU A 53 1.98 32.42 3.53
C LEU A 53 2.26 33.76 4.21
N GLN A 54 3.52 34.17 4.38
CA GLN A 54 3.88 35.51 4.86
C GLN A 54 3.02 36.64 4.25
N PRO A 55 2.71 36.64 2.93
CA PRO A 55 1.90 37.70 2.33
C PRO A 55 0.40 37.62 2.62
N SER A 56 -0.13 36.49 3.10
CA SER A 56 -1.56 36.18 2.97
C SER A 56 -2.43 36.39 4.22
N LEU A 57 -1.89 36.84 5.37
CA LEU A 57 -2.62 36.94 6.66
C LEU A 57 -3.30 35.62 7.12
N ILE A 58 -3.06 34.50 6.43
CA ILE A 58 -3.62 33.19 6.77
C ILE A 58 -2.81 32.60 7.90
N ASN A 59 -3.48 32.21 8.99
CA ASN A 59 -2.80 31.53 10.08
C ASN A 59 -2.45 30.10 9.65
N PRO A 60 -1.20 29.62 9.84
CA PRO A 60 -0.79 28.26 9.50
C PRO A 60 -1.70 27.16 10.08
N SER A 61 -2.30 27.39 11.26
CA SER A 61 -3.25 26.46 11.89
C SER A 61 -4.56 26.28 11.12
N GLN A 62 -4.91 27.20 10.21
CA GLN A 62 -6.10 27.14 9.38
C GLN A 62 -5.87 26.42 8.05
N VAL A 63 -4.62 26.06 7.74
CA VAL A 63 -4.27 25.44 6.45
C VAL A 63 -4.62 23.96 6.47
N ASP A 64 -5.69 23.60 5.76
CA ASP A 64 -6.06 22.21 5.48
C ASP A 64 -5.18 21.66 4.35
N HIS A 65 -5.04 22.43 3.28
CA HIS A 65 -4.17 22.13 2.16
C HIS A 65 -3.55 23.39 1.54
N LEU A 66 -2.31 23.24 1.09
CA LEU A 66 -1.50 24.29 0.47
C LEU A 66 -0.73 23.67 -0.70
N LEU A 67 -0.87 24.25 -1.89
CA LEU A 67 0.01 23.99 -3.03
C LEU A 67 0.75 25.27 -3.39
N ALA A 68 2.07 25.18 -3.47
CA ALA A 68 2.92 26.22 -4.04
C ALA A 68 3.56 25.69 -5.32
N VAL A 69 3.39 26.39 -6.44
CA VAL A 69 4.04 26.09 -7.72
C VAL A 69 5.06 27.18 -8.01
N CYS A 70 6.34 26.84 -7.96
CA CYS A 70 7.48 27.76 -8.02
C CYS A 70 8.17 27.67 -9.39
N ARG A 71 8.41 28.81 -10.03
CA ARG A 71 9.05 28.92 -11.35
C ARG A 71 10.48 29.46 -11.24
N ASN A 72 11.29 29.23 -12.27
CA ASN A 72 12.68 29.66 -12.34
C ASN A 72 12.88 31.19 -12.27
N ASP A 73 11.85 31.98 -12.60
CA ASP A 73 11.86 33.45 -12.49
C ASP A 73 11.59 33.96 -11.07
N ARG A 74 11.47 33.06 -10.08
CA ARG A 74 11.09 33.31 -8.68
C ARG A 74 9.63 33.69 -8.47
N SER A 75 8.80 33.64 -9.51
CA SER A 75 7.35 33.70 -9.30
C SER A 75 6.86 32.39 -8.70
N ALA A 76 5.90 32.47 -7.79
CA ALA A 76 5.19 31.31 -7.28
C ALA A 76 3.68 31.57 -7.22
N THR A 77 2.91 30.59 -7.66
CA THR A 77 1.44 30.61 -7.55
C THR A 77 1.03 29.74 -6.37
N ILE A 78 0.26 30.31 -5.45
CA ILE A 78 -0.11 29.70 -4.18
C ILE A 78 -1.61 29.43 -4.13
N TYR A 79 -1.98 28.20 -3.79
CA TYR A 79 -3.35 27.76 -3.59
C TYR A 79 -3.51 27.34 -2.13
N VAL A 80 -4.50 27.89 -1.43
CA VAL A 80 -4.74 27.58 -0.01
C VAL A 80 -6.22 27.28 0.20
N ASN A 81 -6.50 26.10 0.77
CA ASN A 81 -7.84 25.66 1.14
C ASN A 81 -8.90 25.73 0.02
N GLU A 82 -8.47 25.70 -1.24
CA GLU A 82 -9.35 25.88 -2.40
C GLU A 82 -9.19 24.83 -3.50
N LEU A 83 -8.21 23.92 -3.38
CA LEU A 83 -8.08 22.83 -4.34
C LEU A 83 -9.22 21.83 -4.15
N GLU A 84 -9.88 21.49 -5.25
CA GLU A 84 -10.79 20.37 -5.36
C GLU A 84 -9.97 19.14 -5.75
N HIS A 85 -9.41 18.45 -4.75
CA HIS A 85 -8.62 17.25 -5.03
C HIS A 85 -9.51 16.00 -5.07
N HIS A 86 -9.30 15.16 -6.09
CA HIS A 86 -10.04 13.93 -6.32
C HIS A 86 -9.09 12.73 -6.24
N ALA A 87 -9.42 11.76 -5.39
CA ALA A 87 -8.66 10.51 -5.30
C ALA A 87 -9.26 9.47 -6.25
N LEU A 88 -8.43 8.92 -7.15
CA LEU A 88 -8.76 7.69 -7.87
C LEU A 88 -8.39 6.52 -6.97
N VAL A 89 -9.36 5.70 -6.61
CA VAL A 89 -9.17 4.57 -5.69
C VAL A 89 -9.50 3.25 -6.36
N ARG A 90 -8.74 2.22 -6.01
CA ARG A 90 -9.10 0.84 -6.31
C ARG A 90 -10.04 0.35 -5.23
N THR A 91 -11.20 -0.17 -5.62
CA THR A 91 -12.23 -0.55 -4.66
C THR A 91 -11.97 -1.94 -4.05
N ALA A 92 -12.15 -2.05 -2.73
CA ALA A 92 -12.05 -3.31 -1.98
C ALA A 92 -13.31 -4.18 -2.09
N ARG A 93 -14.41 -3.59 -2.59
CA ARG A 93 -15.72 -4.21 -2.81
C ARG A 93 -16.57 -3.33 -3.73
N PRO A 94 -17.69 -3.83 -4.27
CA PRO A 94 -18.66 -2.97 -4.93
C PRO A 94 -19.09 -1.82 -4.02
N VAL A 95 -19.03 -0.59 -4.53
CA VAL A 95 -19.37 0.63 -3.79
C VAL A 95 -20.83 0.98 -4.11
N GLU A 96 -21.66 1.04 -3.08
CA GLU A 96 -23.06 1.47 -3.19
C GLU A 96 -23.15 3.00 -3.12
N ILE A 97 -24.31 3.57 -3.49
CA ILE A 97 -24.55 5.02 -3.38
C ILE A 97 -24.42 5.44 -1.92
N GLY A 98 -23.44 6.28 -1.61
CA GLY A 98 -23.19 6.76 -0.25
C GLY A 98 -21.74 7.18 -0.03
N PRO A 99 -21.38 7.50 1.22
CA PRO A 99 -20.01 7.86 1.58
C PRO A 99 -19.07 6.66 1.43
N VAL A 100 -17.94 6.87 0.76
CA VAL A 100 -16.84 5.90 0.69
C VAL A 100 -16.09 5.91 2.01
N THR A 101 -15.88 4.72 2.58
CA THR A 101 -15.16 4.50 3.83
C THR A 101 -13.79 3.88 3.56
N LYS A 102 -12.92 3.82 4.58
CA LYS A 102 -11.63 3.12 4.47
C LYS A 102 -11.79 1.64 4.08
N ASP A 103 -12.90 1.00 4.44
CA ASP A 103 -13.18 -0.41 4.11
C ASP A 103 -13.54 -0.63 2.63
N ASP A 104 -13.80 0.45 1.90
CA ASP A 104 -14.10 0.43 0.46
C ASP A 104 -12.85 0.59 -0.40
N ILE A 105 -11.70 0.88 0.21
CA ILE A 105 -10.45 1.23 -0.49
C ILE A 105 -9.46 0.08 -0.35
N ALA A 106 -9.08 -0.52 -1.49
CA ALA A 106 -7.99 -1.48 -1.59
C ALA A 106 -6.64 -0.77 -1.82
N ASP A 107 -6.66 0.35 -2.54
CA ASP A 107 -5.49 1.18 -2.81
C ASP A 107 -5.90 2.58 -3.29
N VAL A 108 -5.03 3.58 -3.15
CA VAL A 108 -5.21 4.91 -3.73
C VAL A 108 -4.23 5.04 -4.90
N GLU A 109 -4.76 5.06 -6.12
CA GLU A 109 -3.95 5.01 -7.34
C GLU A 109 -3.44 6.40 -7.73
N ARG A 110 -4.27 7.44 -7.55
CA ARG A 110 -3.93 8.83 -7.92
C ARG A 110 -4.62 9.83 -6.98
N LEU A 111 -4.00 10.99 -6.83
CA LEU A 111 -4.62 12.19 -6.26
C LEU A 111 -4.48 13.34 -7.28
N GLU A 112 -5.59 13.67 -7.94
CA GLU A 112 -5.66 14.80 -8.86
C GLU A 112 -5.99 16.06 -8.08
N LEU A 113 -5.24 17.15 -8.29
CA LEU A 113 -5.42 18.41 -7.52
C LEU A 113 -6.36 19.42 -8.20
N GLY A 114 -6.91 19.10 -9.37
CA GLY A 114 -7.68 20.04 -10.19
C GLY A 114 -6.86 21.17 -10.82
N VAL A 115 -5.54 21.16 -10.62
CA VAL A 115 -4.60 22.16 -11.13
C VAL A 115 -3.40 21.47 -11.77
N HIS A 116 -2.93 22.02 -12.90
CA HIS A 116 -1.76 21.51 -13.58
C HIS A 116 -0.48 22.02 -12.91
N ILE A 117 0.46 21.11 -12.60
CA ILE A 117 1.79 21.44 -12.09
C ILE A 117 2.80 21.22 -13.22
N PRO A 118 3.37 22.28 -13.84
CA PRO A 118 4.27 22.17 -14.99
C PRO A 118 5.53 21.35 -14.71
N ASP A 119 5.96 20.50 -15.65
CA ASP A 119 7.09 19.58 -15.44
C ASP A 119 8.44 20.28 -15.16
N ASP A 120 8.56 21.55 -15.54
CA ASP A 120 9.71 22.43 -15.35
C ASP A 120 9.58 23.34 -14.11
N ALA A 121 8.51 23.20 -13.32
CA ALA A 121 8.28 23.93 -12.08
C ALA A 121 8.59 23.06 -10.85
N GLY A 122 9.13 23.71 -9.81
CA GLY A 122 9.20 23.12 -8.48
C GLY A 122 7.85 23.23 -7.78
N PHE A 123 7.53 22.31 -6.88
CA PHE A 123 6.29 22.41 -6.12
C PHE A 123 6.39 21.87 -4.71
N LEU A 124 5.48 22.34 -3.86
CA LEU A 124 5.26 21.84 -2.51
C LEU A 124 3.76 21.68 -2.29
N PHE A 125 3.36 20.52 -1.78
CA PHE A 125 1.97 20.20 -1.46
C PHE A 125 1.87 19.71 -0.01
N LEU A 126 1.19 20.50 0.81
CA LEU A 126 0.75 20.17 2.16
C LEU A 126 -0.74 19.82 2.09
N PHE A 127 -1.14 18.74 2.75
CA PHE A 127 -2.55 18.34 2.83
C PHE A 127 -2.86 17.70 4.19
N SER A 128 -4.13 17.70 4.56
CA SER A 128 -4.62 17.08 5.78
C SER A 128 -5.51 15.88 5.48
N VAL A 129 -5.45 14.88 6.35
CA VAL A 129 -6.38 13.75 6.40
C VAL A 129 -6.79 13.60 7.85
N ASN A 130 -7.99 14.08 8.19
CA ASN A 130 -8.40 14.28 9.58
C ASN A 130 -7.34 15.11 10.34
N TRP A 131 -6.82 14.60 11.46
CA TRP A 131 -5.81 15.25 12.29
C TRP A 131 -4.37 15.07 11.80
N ARG A 132 -4.16 14.29 10.74
CA ARG A 132 -2.84 13.99 10.20
C ARG A 132 -2.58 14.87 9.00
N LYS A 133 -1.31 15.12 8.71
CA LYS A 133 -0.88 15.89 7.55
C LYS A 133 0.24 15.18 6.81
N GLY A 134 0.27 15.39 5.50
CA GLY A 134 1.35 15.00 4.61
C GLY A 134 1.94 16.23 3.93
N LEU A 135 3.26 16.25 3.79
CA LEU A 135 4.01 17.27 3.08
C LEU A 135 4.87 16.58 2.02
N PHE A 136 4.54 16.82 0.76
CA PHE A 136 5.38 16.44 -0.37
C PHE A 136 6.00 17.69 -0.99
N PHE A 137 7.25 17.61 -1.42
CA PHE A 137 7.86 18.64 -2.24
C PHE A 137 8.82 18.05 -3.27
N ASP A 138 8.95 18.73 -4.40
CA ASP A 138 9.99 18.50 -5.41
C ASP A 138 10.40 19.83 -6.03
N PHE A 139 11.61 20.27 -5.73
CA PHE A 139 12.21 21.48 -6.30
C PHE A 139 13.27 21.17 -7.36
N GLY A 140 13.47 19.89 -7.72
CA GLY A 140 14.46 19.48 -8.71
C GLY A 140 14.40 20.26 -10.03
N PRO A 141 13.22 20.54 -10.61
CA PRO A 141 13.10 21.28 -11.87
C PRO A 141 13.58 22.73 -11.86
N ILE A 142 13.78 23.33 -10.68
CA ILE A 142 14.20 24.73 -10.52
C ILE A 142 15.57 24.87 -9.85
N LEU A 143 16.32 23.77 -9.75
CA LEU A 143 17.73 23.79 -9.32
C LEU A 143 18.67 24.26 -10.45
N PRO A 144 19.92 24.64 -10.15
CA PRO A 144 20.87 25.13 -11.15
C PRO A 144 21.17 24.18 -12.33
N ASP A 145 20.98 22.88 -12.16
CA ASP A 145 21.01 21.87 -13.23
C ASP A 145 19.61 21.24 -13.35
N PRO A 146 18.65 21.96 -13.96
CA PRO A 146 17.24 21.59 -13.91
C PRO A 146 17.00 20.36 -14.78
N GLN A 147 16.28 19.40 -14.20
CA GLN A 147 15.76 18.24 -14.93
C GLN A 147 14.24 18.28 -14.87
N PRO A 148 13.55 18.32 -16.03
CA PRO A 148 12.10 18.20 -16.05
C PRO A 148 11.64 16.93 -15.34
N ARG A 149 10.50 16.98 -14.65
CA ARG A 149 9.92 15.80 -14.01
C ARG A 149 9.56 14.76 -15.06
N GLN A 150 9.91 13.50 -14.78
CA GLN A 150 9.66 12.33 -15.63
C GLN A 150 8.79 11.28 -14.92
N TYR A 151 7.98 11.71 -13.96
CA TYR A 151 7.13 10.83 -13.17
C TYR A 151 5.72 11.41 -13.06
N ASP A 152 4.76 10.53 -12.83
CA ASP A 152 3.36 10.92 -12.65
C ASP A 152 3.13 11.50 -11.25
N VAL A 153 2.89 12.81 -11.20
CA VAL A 153 2.71 13.56 -9.95
C VAL A 153 1.47 13.10 -9.22
N ALA A 154 0.35 12.91 -9.92
CA ALA A 154 -0.89 12.51 -9.28
C ALA A 154 -0.79 11.09 -8.71
N ALA A 155 -0.11 10.17 -9.40
CA ALA A 155 0.16 8.83 -8.86
C ALA A 155 1.03 8.88 -7.59
N LEU A 156 2.07 9.70 -7.59
CA LEU A 156 2.94 9.89 -6.43
C LEU A 156 2.21 10.52 -5.23
N LEU A 157 1.37 11.53 -5.49
CA LEU A 157 0.54 12.15 -4.48
C LEU A 157 -0.56 11.20 -3.97
N GLY A 158 -1.08 10.32 -4.82
CA GLY A 158 -2.00 9.24 -4.41
C GLY A 158 -1.39 8.32 -3.35
N GLN A 159 -0.11 7.96 -3.52
CA GLN A 159 0.63 7.15 -2.55
C GLN A 159 0.93 7.92 -1.27
N ALA A 160 1.35 9.18 -1.38
CA ALA A 160 1.54 10.05 -0.22
C ALA A 160 0.24 10.18 0.58
N TYR A 161 -0.89 10.34 -0.11
CA TYR A 161 -2.22 10.39 0.49
C TYR A 161 -2.61 9.07 1.16
N SER A 162 -2.39 7.94 0.48
CA SER A 162 -2.58 6.59 1.03
C SER A 162 -1.80 6.39 2.32
N HIS A 163 -0.54 6.85 2.33
CA HIS A 163 0.34 6.78 3.49
C HIS A 163 -0.25 7.48 4.72
N VAL A 164 -0.76 8.70 4.56
CA VAL A 164 -1.39 9.45 5.67
C VAL A 164 -2.74 8.84 6.07
N LEU A 165 -3.54 8.42 5.08
CA LEU A 165 -4.88 7.86 5.30
C LEU A 165 -4.83 6.52 6.05
N PHE A 166 -3.82 5.69 5.77
CA PHE A 166 -3.61 4.37 6.38
C PHE A 166 -2.32 4.27 7.19
N GLN A 167 -1.93 5.37 7.85
CA GLN A 167 -0.69 5.50 8.62
C GLN A 167 -0.47 4.34 9.61
N GLU A 168 -1.54 3.78 10.18
CA GLU A 168 -1.48 2.64 11.09
C GLU A 168 -0.74 1.44 10.48
N ARG A 169 -0.87 1.22 9.16
CA ARG A 169 -0.24 0.12 8.43
C ARG A 169 1.20 0.44 8.03
N PHE A 170 1.48 1.70 7.69
CA PHE A 170 2.82 2.13 7.27
C PHE A 170 3.77 2.39 8.45
N SER A 171 3.22 2.62 9.64
CA SER A 171 3.97 2.79 10.89
C SER A 171 4.34 1.48 11.60
N ILE A 172 4.08 0.33 10.98
CA ILE A 172 4.51 -0.97 11.52
C ILE A 172 6.03 -1.10 11.36
N THR A 173 6.73 -1.18 12.49
CA THR A 173 8.18 -1.36 12.60
C THR A 173 8.61 -2.76 12.17
N ASP A 174 9.91 -2.94 11.88
CA ASP A 174 10.45 -4.25 11.51
C ASP A 174 10.23 -5.32 12.60
N ASP A 175 10.33 -4.95 13.88
CA ASP A 175 10.09 -5.88 14.99
C ASP A 175 8.60 -6.29 15.08
N GLU A 176 7.68 -5.35 14.88
CA GLU A 176 6.25 -5.66 14.82
C GLU A 176 5.91 -6.53 13.59
N TRP A 177 6.56 -6.29 12.44
CA TRP A 177 6.44 -7.15 11.27
C TRP A 177 6.94 -8.56 11.54
N ASN A 178 8.08 -8.70 12.21
CA ASN A 178 8.63 -9.99 12.60
C ASN A 178 7.68 -10.72 13.56
N ALA A 179 7.05 -10.01 14.50
CA ALA A 179 6.06 -10.57 15.40
C ALA A 179 4.78 -11.03 14.67
N LEU A 180 4.25 -10.21 13.75
CA LEU A 180 3.13 -10.62 12.88
C LEU A 180 3.45 -11.90 12.10
N PHE A 181 4.64 -11.96 11.49
CA PHE A 181 5.06 -13.11 10.70
C PHE A 181 5.30 -14.36 11.56
N ALA A 182 5.83 -14.20 12.77
CA ALA A 182 5.98 -15.30 13.72
C ALA A 182 4.62 -15.93 14.08
N GLU A 183 3.56 -15.13 14.12
CA GLU A 183 2.19 -15.61 14.28
C GLU A 183 1.48 -15.92 12.95
N GLN A 184 2.19 -15.93 11.82
CA GLN A 184 1.66 -16.19 10.48
C GLN A 184 0.56 -15.22 10.02
N TRP A 185 0.47 -14.03 10.62
CA TRP A 185 -0.51 -13.02 10.25
C TRP A 185 0.06 -11.98 9.28
N PHE A 186 -0.83 -11.40 8.50
CA PHE A 186 -0.57 -10.29 7.59
C PHE A 186 -1.81 -9.37 7.56
N PRO A 187 -1.67 -8.05 7.40
CA PRO A 187 -2.80 -7.14 7.27
C PRO A 187 -3.43 -7.24 5.87
N PHE A 188 -4.10 -8.36 5.61
CA PHE A 188 -4.68 -8.68 4.30
C PHE A 188 -5.80 -7.72 3.91
N VAL A 189 -5.85 -7.32 2.63
CA VAL A 189 -6.91 -6.45 2.05
C VAL A 189 -8.33 -7.02 2.20
N GLY A 190 -8.45 -8.34 2.38
CA GLY A 190 -9.73 -9.00 2.63
C GLY A 190 -10.35 -8.72 4.00
N LEU A 191 -9.59 -8.15 4.94
CA LEU A 191 -10.04 -7.78 6.28
C LEU A 191 -10.49 -6.32 6.33
N ARG A 192 -11.44 -6.00 7.21
CA ARG A 192 -11.81 -4.62 7.55
C ARG A 192 -10.66 -3.93 8.25
N ASN A 193 -10.59 -2.61 8.10
CA ASN A 193 -9.59 -1.77 8.73
C ASN A 193 -9.61 -1.94 10.24
N LYS A 194 -10.79 -1.98 10.88
CA LYS A 194 -10.90 -2.21 12.32
C LYS A 194 -10.22 -3.51 12.79
N THR A 195 -10.25 -4.54 11.95
CA THR A 195 -9.71 -5.88 12.26
C THR A 195 -8.21 -5.88 12.08
N ILE A 196 -7.71 -5.19 11.04
CA ILE A 196 -6.29 -4.92 10.84
C ILE A 196 -5.72 -4.07 11.99
N ASP A 197 -6.40 -3.00 12.38
CA ASP A 197 -5.99 -2.14 13.50
C ASP A 197 -5.93 -2.95 14.80
N LYS A 198 -6.87 -3.87 15.00
CA LYS A 198 -6.87 -4.80 16.14
C LYS A 198 -5.67 -5.75 16.09
N LEU A 199 -5.36 -6.37 14.95
CA LEU A 199 -4.16 -7.20 14.77
C LEU A 199 -2.89 -6.44 15.15
N ILE A 200 -2.72 -5.21 14.63
CA ILE A 200 -1.56 -4.37 14.91
C ILE A 200 -1.50 -4.00 16.40
N SER A 201 -2.64 -3.66 17.01
CA SER A 201 -2.74 -3.35 18.44
C SER A 201 -2.35 -4.53 19.34
N TYR A 202 -2.75 -5.75 18.97
CA TYR A 202 -2.38 -6.97 19.69
C TYR A 202 -0.87 -7.17 19.68
N ILE A 203 -0.22 -7.06 18.52
CA ILE A 203 1.23 -7.18 18.39
C ILE A 203 1.96 -6.10 19.21
N ARG A 204 1.50 -4.85 19.14
CA ARG A 204 2.03 -3.75 19.96
C ARG A 204 1.94 -4.00 21.45
N SER A 205 0.92 -4.73 21.87
CA SER A 205 0.68 -5.07 23.27
C SER A 205 1.34 -6.39 23.70
N GLY A 206 2.02 -7.09 22.78
CA GLY A 206 2.58 -8.42 23.02
C GLY A 206 1.52 -9.50 23.24
N TRP A 207 0.29 -9.28 22.76
CA TRP A 207 -0.82 -10.23 22.85
C TRP A 207 -0.84 -11.14 21.62
N LYS A 208 -1.43 -12.33 21.78
CA LYS A 208 -1.54 -13.30 20.69
C LYS A 208 -2.64 -12.91 19.72
N CYS A 209 -2.32 -12.73 18.45
CA CYS A 209 -3.31 -12.44 17.41
C CYS A 209 -4.35 -13.56 17.26
N ASP A 210 -4.00 -14.79 17.61
CA ASP A 210 -4.93 -15.93 17.55
C ASP A 210 -6.10 -15.80 18.54
N GLU A 211 -6.03 -14.93 19.54
CA GLU A 211 -7.16 -14.62 20.43
C GLU A 211 -8.34 -13.94 19.71
N ILE A 212 -8.11 -13.36 18.52
CA ILE A 212 -9.16 -12.74 17.69
C ILE A 212 -9.48 -13.58 16.45
N LEU A 213 -8.99 -14.82 16.38
CA LEU A 213 -9.20 -15.71 15.23
C LEU A 213 -10.69 -15.93 14.93
N ASP A 214 -11.52 -16.16 15.94
CA ASP A 214 -12.96 -16.40 15.74
C ASP A 214 -13.66 -15.18 15.11
N GLU A 215 -13.28 -13.97 15.51
CA GLU A 215 -13.78 -12.73 14.91
C GLU A 215 -13.36 -12.63 13.43
N ILE A 216 -12.10 -12.93 13.14
CA ILE A 216 -11.56 -12.93 11.77
C ILE A 216 -12.27 -13.97 10.90
N VAL A 217 -12.48 -15.18 11.41
CA VAL A 217 -13.17 -16.27 10.69
C VAL A 217 -14.61 -15.87 10.35
N LEU A 218 -15.36 -15.34 11.32
CA LEU A 218 -16.72 -14.87 11.09
C LEU A 218 -16.76 -13.75 10.05
N GLU A 219 -15.82 -12.82 10.11
CA GLU A 219 -15.70 -11.76 9.12
C GLU A 219 -15.44 -12.34 7.72
N VAL A 220 -14.45 -13.22 7.57
CA VAL A 220 -14.10 -13.79 6.27
C VAL A 220 -15.23 -14.66 5.72
N LYS A 221 -15.90 -15.47 6.55
CA LYS A 221 -17.10 -16.23 6.14
C LYS A 221 -18.18 -15.31 5.56
N SER A 222 -18.40 -14.14 6.17
CA SER A 222 -19.40 -13.19 5.67
C SER A 222 -19.02 -12.52 4.33
N ARG A 223 -17.72 -12.47 4.00
CA ARG A 223 -17.20 -11.74 2.83
C ARG A 223 -16.81 -12.63 1.67
N VAL A 224 -16.39 -13.87 1.93
CA VAL A 224 -15.82 -14.75 0.91
C VAL A 224 -16.75 -15.03 -0.28
N PRO A 225 -18.10 -15.05 -0.16
CA PRO A 225 -18.97 -15.18 -1.34
C PRO A 225 -18.76 -14.04 -2.34
N LYS A 226 -18.67 -12.79 -1.86
CA LYS A 226 -18.41 -11.62 -2.72
C LYS A 226 -16.97 -11.58 -3.25
N MET A 227 -16.01 -12.09 -2.48
CA MET A 227 -14.63 -12.25 -2.96
C MET A 227 -14.58 -13.21 -4.15
N LEU A 228 -15.29 -14.35 -4.04
CA LEU A 228 -15.38 -15.36 -5.07
C LEU A 228 -16.05 -14.82 -6.35
N GLU A 229 -17.12 -14.02 -6.23
CA GLU A 229 -17.71 -13.31 -7.37
C GLU A 229 -16.68 -12.43 -8.10
N SER A 230 -15.83 -11.73 -7.36
CA SER A 230 -14.78 -10.88 -7.94
C SER A 230 -13.71 -11.70 -8.67
N TRP A 231 -13.31 -12.84 -8.10
CA TRP A 231 -12.30 -13.73 -8.68
C TRP A 231 -12.70 -14.28 -10.06
N ARG A 232 -14.00 -14.43 -10.34
CA ARG A 232 -14.52 -14.89 -11.65
C ARG A 232 -14.17 -13.98 -12.81
N ASN A 233 -13.96 -12.70 -12.52
CA ASN A 233 -13.73 -11.67 -13.53
C ASN A 233 -12.23 -11.38 -13.75
N HIS A 234 -11.35 -12.16 -13.12
CA HIS A 234 -9.90 -11.99 -13.19
C HIS A 234 -9.25 -13.08 -14.05
N SER A 235 -8.50 -12.69 -15.09
CA SER A 235 -7.93 -13.63 -16.07
C SER A 235 -7.05 -14.72 -15.42
N SER A 236 -6.16 -14.35 -14.49
CA SER A 236 -5.28 -15.29 -13.78
C SER A 236 -6.01 -16.30 -12.87
N PHE A 237 -7.27 -16.07 -12.53
CA PHE A 237 -8.06 -16.89 -11.61
C PHE A 237 -9.03 -17.81 -12.35
N LEU A 238 -9.40 -17.48 -13.59
CA LEU A 238 -10.46 -18.16 -14.33
C LEU A 238 -10.24 -19.68 -14.45
N GLN A 239 -9.02 -20.12 -14.76
CA GLN A 239 -8.70 -21.56 -14.87
C GLN A 239 -8.66 -22.31 -13.53
N HIS A 240 -8.72 -21.59 -12.41
CA HIS A 240 -8.68 -22.14 -11.07
C HIS A 240 -10.04 -22.07 -10.37
N ILE A 241 -11.04 -21.45 -11.00
CA ILE A 241 -12.25 -21.00 -10.32
C ILE A 241 -13.06 -22.15 -9.73
N GLU A 242 -13.23 -23.27 -10.43
CA GLU A 242 -13.97 -24.44 -9.94
C GLU A 242 -13.38 -24.99 -8.63
N ILE A 243 -12.06 -24.91 -8.50
CA ILE A 243 -11.35 -25.41 -7.32
C ILE A 243 -11.41 -24.39 -6.18
N LEU A 244 -11.39 -23.10 -6.51
CA LEU A 244 -11.61 -22.03 -5.54
C LEU A 244 -13.03 -22.06 -4.99
N GLU A 245 -14.05 -22.28 -5.83
CA GLU A 245 -15.44 -22.48 -5.41
C GLU A 245 -15.54 -23.62 -4.40
N ARG A 246 -14.99 -24.80 -4.75
CA ARG A 246 -15.00 -25.95 -3.86
C ARG A 246 -14.28 -25.66 -2.56
N ALA A 247 -13.15 -24.95 -2.59
CA ALA A 247 -12.44 -24.58 -1.37
C ALA A 247 -13.26 -23.63 -0.47
N VAL A 248 -13.99 -22.69 -1.06
CA VAL A 248 -14.89 -21.78 -0.35
C VAL A 248 -16.09 -22.52 0.25
N GLU A 249 -16.70 -23.45 -0.49
CA GLU A 249 -17.76 -24.33 0.04
C GLU A 249 -17.28 -25.07 1.29
N ARG A 250 -16.09 -25.70 1.21
CA ARG A 250 -15.49 -26.42 2.35
C ARG A 250 -15.17 -25.52 3.53
N PHE A 251 -14.74 -24.29 3.31
CA PHE A 251 -14.52 -23.31 4.38
C PHE A 251 -15.82 -22.93 5.10
N LEU A 252 -16.89 -22.72 4.34
CA LEU A 252 -18.20 -22.37 4.91
C LEU A 252 -18.79 -23.53 5.72
N ASP A 253 -18.53 -24.77 5.29
CA ASP A 253 -18.92 -26.02 5.95
C ASP A 253 -17.99 -26.45 7.09
N ASP A 254 -17.00 -25.63 7.48
CA ASP A 254 -15.99 -25.93 8.50
C ASP A 254 -15.10 -27.16 8.23
N ASP A 255 -15.02 -27.61 6.96
CA ASP A 255 -14.06 -28.63 6.50
C ASP A 255 -12.70 -27.99 6.20
N THR A 256 -11.94 -27.74 7.28
CA THR A 256 -10.63 -27.07 7.24
C THR A 256 -9.57 -27.88 6.50
N ILE A 257 -9.65 -29.22 6.54
CA ILE A 257 -8.70 -30.11 5.87
C ILE A 257 -8.83 -29.98 4.36
N SER A 258 -10.04 -30.14 3.83
CA SER A 258 -10.27 -30.04 2.39
C SER A 258 -10.01 -28.62 1.89
N CYS A 259 -10.50 -27.60 2.62
CA CYS A 259 -10.30 -26.20 2.25
C CYS A 259 -8.81 -25.86 2.11
N THR A 260 -8.03 -26.12 3.16
CA THR A 260 -6.60 -25.81 3.21
C THR A 260 -5.83 -26.57 2.14
N SER A 261 -6.11 -27.87 1.96
CA SER A 261 -5.45 -28.71 0.94
C SER A 261 -5.68 -28.22 -0.48
N LEU A 262 -6.88 -27.71 -0.77
CA LEU A 262 -7.21 -27.14 -2.08
C LEU A 262 -6.51 -25.79 -2.28
N LEU A 263 -6.59 -24.88 -1.31
CA LEU A 263 -6.06 -23.51 -1.44
C LEU A 263 -4.54 -23.47 -1.55
N PHE A 264 -3.82 -24.18 -0.68
CA PHE A 264 -2.34 -24.12 -0.63
C PHE A 264 -1.69 -24.70 -1.90
N ASN A 265 -2.33 -25.62 -2.59
CA ASN A 265 -1.83 -26.05 -3.90
C ASN A 265 -2.24 -25.06 -5.00
N ARG A 266 -3.43 -24.47 -4.90
CA ARG A 266 -4.00 -23.61 -5.94
C ARG A 266 -3.36 -22.22 -5.99
N ILE A 267 -2.98 -21.65 -4.85
CA ILE A 267 -2.26 -20.37 -4.78
C ILE A 267 -0.98 -20.39 -5.62
N GLU A 268 -0.18 -21.47 -5.54
CA GLU A 268 0.99 -21.62 -6.40
C GLU A 268 0.60 -21.74 -7.89
N GLY A 269 -0.48 -22.46 -8.19
CA GLY A 269 -1.05 -22.55 -9.53
C GLY A 269 -1.42 -21.17 -10.12
N ILE A 270 -2.07 -20.32 -9.32
CA ILE A 270 -2.43 -18.94 -9.69
C ILE A 270 -1.15 -18.13 -9.99
N LEU A 271 -0.17 -18.18 -9.09
CA LEU A 271 1.12 -17.50 -9.29
C LEU A 271 1.84 -17.96 -10.57
N ARG A 272 1.82 -19.27 -10.88
CA ARG A 272 2.38 -19.82 -12.12
C ARG A 272 1.66 -19.32 -13.36
N THR A 273 0.34 -19.16 -13.28
CA THR A 273 -0.49 -18.65 -14.38
C THR A 273 -0.11 -17.23 -14.73
N ASN A 274 -0.04 -16.37 -13.71
CA ASN A 274 0.35 -14.98 -13.88
C ASN A 274 1.81 -14.83 -14.36
N HIS A 275 2.72 -15.69 -13.87
CA HIS A 275 4.10 -15.66 -14.35
C HIS A 275 4.19 -15.95 -15.86
N LEU A 276 3.35 -16.86 -16.36
CA LEU A 276 3.30 -17.21 -17.79
C LEU A 276 2.66 -16.12 -18.66
N SER A 277 1.74 -15.31 -18.12
CA SER A 277 1.18 -14.18 -18.88
C SER A 277 2.16 -13.01 -18.99
N ILE A 278 3.01 -12.78 -17.97
CA ILE A 278 3.92 -11.63 -17.91
C ILE A 278 5.31 -11.92 -18.49
N SER A 279 5.79 -13.17 -18.45
CA SER A 279 7.17 -13.50 -18.81
C SER A 279 7.30 -14.49 -19.98
N THR A 280 8.24 -14.21 -20.88
CA THR A 280 8.63 -15.10 -21.99
C THR A 280 9.63 -16.19 -21.56
N VAL A 281 10.02 -16.23 -20.28
CA VAL A 281 11.11 -17.07 -19.77
C VAL A 281 10.56 -18.28 -19.01
N SER A 282 11.04 -19.48 -19.34
CA SER A 282 10.48 -20.77 -18.90
C SER A 282 10.92 -21.23 -17.49
N MET A 283 11.79 -20.51 -16.78
CA MET A 283 12.39 -21.01 -15.54
C MET A 283 11.53 -20.79 -14.29
N ARG A 284 10.83 -21.86 -13.91
CA ARG A 284 9.80 -21.97 -12.86
C ARG A 284 10.35 -22.22 -11.44
N LYS A 285 11.21 -21.36 -10.89
CA LYS A 285 11.57 -21.43 -9.46
C LYS A 285 10.56 -20.65 -8.62
N GLN A 286 10.18 -21.16 -7.44
CA GLN A 286 9.17 -20.54 -6.56
C GLN A 286 9.48 -19.07 -6.26
N LYS A 287 10.75 -18.75 -5.99
CA LYS A 287 11.23 -17.37 -5.82
C LYS A 287 10.85 -16.44 -6.98
N ASN A 288 10.98 -16.91 -8.22
CA ASN A 288 10.64 -16.13 -9.42
C ASN A 288 9.13 -15.89 -9.55
N LEU A 289 8.30 -16.81 -9.02
CA LEU A 289 6.84 -16.68 -9.04
C LEU A 289 6.39 -15.53 -8.12
N VAL A 290 6.90 -15.51 -6.89
CA VAL A 290 6.58 -14.47 -5.91
C VAL A 290 7.03 -13.11 -6.40
N GLU A 291 8.27 -13.00 -6.89
CA GLU A 291 8.80 -11.75 -7.44
C GLU A 291 7.92 -11.23 -8.59
N SER A 292 7.47 -12.11 -9.50
CA SER A 292 6.60 -11.69 -10.62
C SER A 292 5.23 -11.19 -10.20
N ALA A 293 4.68 -11.68 -9.07
CA ALA A 293 3.37 -11.27 -8.58
C ALA A 293 3.37 -9.85 -7.98
N VAL A 294 4.54 -9.34 -7.60
CA VAL A 294 4.68 -8.00 -6.99
C VAL A 294 5.52 -7.05 -7.85
N LYS A 295 6.14 -7.53 -8.94
CA LYS A 295 7.19 -6.83 -9.70
C LYS A 295 6.80 -5.42 -10.14
N ALA A 296 5.57 -5.23 -10.62
CA ALA A 296 5.09 -3.93 -11.08
C ALA A 296 4.96 -2.90 -9.94
N LYS A 297 4.84 -3.38 -8.69
CA LYS A 297 4.52 -2.56 -7.51
C LYS A 297 5.60 -2.59 -6.42
N ILE A 298 6.64 -3.43 -6.56
CA ILE A 298 7.63 -3.69 -5.50
C ILE A 298 8.53 -2.49 -5.18
N ASN A 299 8.79 -1.62 -6.17
CA ASN A 299 9.68 -0.46 -6.00
C ASN A 299 9.02 0.71 -5.26
N ASN A 300 7.83 0.50 -4.71
CA ASN A 300 7.06 1.55 -4.11
C ASN A 300 6.50 1.12 -2.76
N GLU A 301 7.20 1.56 -1.73
CA GLU A 301 6.94 1.19 -0.33
C GLU A 301 5.60 1.74 0.19
N LYS A 302 4.97 2.69 -0.51
CA LYS A 302 3.76 3.40 -0.09
C LYS A 302 2.46 2.87 -0.72
N TYR A 303 2.52 1.67 -1.32
CA TYR A 303 1.32 0.97 -1.76
C TYR A 303 0.57 0.35 -0.57
N LEU A 304 -0.75 0.55 -0.51
CA LEU A 304 -1.57 0.03 0.61
C LEU A 304 -1.61 -1.50 0.66
N LEU A 305 -1.38 -2.13 -0.49
CA LEU A 305 -1.31 -3.58 -0.65
C LEU A 305 0.02 -4.18 -0.16
N LEU A 306 0.98 -3.34 0.25
CA LEU A 306 2.26 -3.71 0.87
C LEU A 306 3.03 -4.79 0.08
N PRO A 307 3.28 -4.60 -1.23
CA PRO A 307 3.84 -5.64 -2.11
C PRO A 307 5.19 -6.19 -1.63
N TYR A 308 6.07 -5.34 -1.09
CA TYR A 308 7.34 -5.77 -0.52
C TYR A 308 7.16 -6.70 0.70
N ARG A 309 6.33 -6.29 1.67
CA ARG A 309 6.06 -7.10 2.87
C ARG A 309 5.30 -8.37 2.52
N PHE A 310 4.38 -8.31 1.56
CA PHE A 310 3.66 -9.49 1.10
C PHE A 310 4.58 -10.49 0.37
N ASN A 311 5.54 -10.02 -0.41
CA ASN A 311 6.59 -10.86 -0.99
C ASN A 311 7.41 -11.56 0.11
N SER A 312 7.80 -10.84 1.16
CA SER A 312 8.48 -11.43 2.32
C SER A 312 7.61 -12.46 3.03
N TYR A 313 6.32 -12.17 3.22
CA TYR A 313 5.35 -13.09 3.81
C TYR A 313 5.22 -14.38 2.98
N LEU A 314 5.08 -14.25 1.66
CA LEU A 314 4.99 -15.41 0.76
C LEU A 314 6.23 -16.29 0.81
N ASN A 315 7.43 -15.69 0.83
CA ASN A 315 8.68 -16.45 0.88
C ASN A 315 8.93 -17.09 2.25
N ASN A 316 8.71 -16.35 3.34
CA ASN A 316 9.12 -16.77 4.67
C ASN A 316 8.08 -17.60 5.41
N ILE A 317 6.79 -17.45 5.06
CA ILE A 317 5.68 -18.12 5.73
C ILE A 317 5.01 -19.11 4.79
N TYR A 318 4.47 -18.63 3.66
CA TYR A 318 3.68 -19.50 2.79
C TYR A 318 4.51 -20.55 2.04
N PHE A 319 5.68 -20.19 1.49
CA PHE A 319 6.63 -21.10 0.87
C PHE A 319 7.74 -21.55 1.83
N ALA A 320 7.54 -21.40 3.15
CA ALA A 320 8.53 -21.78 4.15
C ALA A 320 9.01 -23.22 3.94
N ASP A 321 10.33 -23.39 3.91
CA ASP A 321 10.97 -24.71 3.93
C ASP A 321 10.72 -25.38 5.28
N PHE A 322 10.69 -26.71 5.28
CA PHE A 322 10.59 -27.51 6.49
C PHE A 322 11.75 -28.49 6.57
N LYS A 323 12.08 -28.91 7.79
CA LYS A 323 13.02 -30.01 8.02
C LYS A 323 12.22 -31.30 8.23
N PRO A 324 12.44 -32.36 7.43
CA PRO A 324 11.66 -33.59 7.52
C PRO A 324 11.75 -34.31 8.88
N ASP A 325 12.79 -34.03 9.65
CA ASP A 325 13.05 -34.59 10.98
C ASP A 325 12.46 -33.76 12.14
N ALA A 326 11.87 -32.60 11.85
CA ALA A 326 11.22 -31.78 12.86
C ALA A 326 9.93 -32.45 13.36
N GLN A 327 9.74 -32.49 14.68
CA GLN A 327 8.53 -33.09 15.29
C GLN A 327 7.27 -32.28 15.02
N ASN A 328 7.39 -30.96 14.87
CA ASN A 328 6.28 -30.05 14.59
C ASN A 328 6.60 -29.26 13.31
N ILE A 329 6.02 -29.68 12.20
CA ILE A 329 6.12 -28.99 10.92
C ILE A 329 4.94 -28.07 10.77
N ALA A 330 5.19 -26.76 10.82
CA ALA A 330 4.17 -25.74 10.60
C ALA A 330 3.59 -25.83 9.17
N ILE A 331 2.35 -25.37 9.02
CA ILE A 331 1.72 -25.36 7.70
C ILE A 331 2.38 -24.37 6.74
N SER A 332 2.69 -24.86 5.54
CA SER A 332 3.21 -24.11 4.41
C SER A 332 2.82 -24.86 3.14
N ARG A 333 2.95 -24.22 1.97
CA ARG A 333 2.76 -24.91 0.69
C ARG A 333 3.66 -26.13 0.58
N ASN A 334 4.91 -26.01 1.04
CA ASN A 334 5.88 -27.09 0.91
C ASN A 334 5.51 -28.25 1.85
N SER A 335 5.10 -28.00 3.10
CA SER A 335 4.70 -29.08 4.00
C SER A 335 3.40 -29.77 3.57
N VAL A 336 2.43 -29.02 3.03
CA VAL A 336 1.20 -29.58 2.45
C VAL A 336 1.49 -30.39 1.17
N GLY A 337 2.26 -29.82 0.24
CA GLY A 337 2.57 -30.46 -1.04
C GLY A 337 3.41 -31.73 -0.92
N HIS A 338 4.22 -31.84 0.14
CA HIS A 338 5.00 -33.04 0.45
C HIS A 338 4.30 -34.01 1.42
N GLY A 339 3.08 -33.69 1.89
CA GLY A 339 2.28 -34.57 2.75
C GLY A 339 2.86 -34.77 4.15
N VAL A 340 3.67 -33.82 4.64
CA VAL A 340 4.34 -33.89 5.95
C VAL A 340 3.68 -33.01 7.01
N ALA A 341 2.75 -32.13 6.61
CA ALA A 341 1.96 -31.33 7.53
C ALA A 341 1.07 -32.24 8.39
N SER A 342 1.09 -32.03 9.71
CA SER A 342 0.26 -32.81 10.62
C SER A 342 -1.22 -32.41 10.50
N VAL A 343 -2.15 -33.32 10.81
CA VAL A 343 -3.60 -33.05 10.70
C VAL A 343 -4.04 -31.86 11.57
N SER A 344 -3.41 -31.63 12.73
CA SER A 344 -3.72 -30.49 13.61
C SER A 344 -3.40 -29.12 13.00
N GLU A 345 -2.53 -29.08 11.99
CA GLU A 345 -2.20 -27.86 11.25
C GLU A 345 -3.29 -27.48 10.24
N PHE A 346 -4.17 -28.41 9.88
CA PHE A 346 -5.32 -28.16 9.01
C PHE A 346 -6.50 -27.66 9.83
N ASN A 347 -6.43 -26.40 10.25
CA ASN A 347 -7.38 -25.77 11.18
C ASN A 347 -8.01 -24.50 10.59
N LEU A 348 -8.84 -23.82 11.39
CA LEU A 348 -9.54 -22.61 10.94
C LEU A 348 -8.57 -21.51 10.51
N LYS A 349 -7.44 -21.37 11.21
CA LYS A 349 -6.40 -20.37 10.90
C LYS A 349 -5.78 -20.64 9.53
N SER A 350 -5.41 -21.88 9.23
CA SER A 350 -4.82 -22.19 7.92
C SER A 350 -5.82 -21.96 6.77
N SER A 351 -7.09 -22.32 6.96
CA SER A 351 -8.13 -22.11 5.95
C SER A 351 -8.40 -20.62 5.70
N VAL A 352 -8.52 -19.82 6.76
CA VAL A 352 -8.77 -18.38 6.62
C VAL A 352 -7.58 -17.65 5.99
N ILE A 353 -6.34 -18.02 6.37
CA ILE A 353 -5.13 -17.47 5.75
C ILE A 353 -5.07 -17.83 4.27
N GLY A 354 -5.40 -19.08 3.90
CA GLY A 354 -5.45 -19.49 2.49
C GLY A 354 -6.38 -18.61 1.66
N ILE A 355 -7.59 -18.32 2.15
CA ILE A 355 -8.56 -17.45 1.48
C ILE A 355 -8.02 -16.02 1.36
N LEU A 356 -7.44 -15.49 2.43
CA LEU A 356 -6.91 -14.13 2.47
C LEU A 356 -5.71 -13.95 1.54
N ILE A 357 -4.84 -14.96 1.40
CA ILE A 357 -3.73 -14.96 0.41
C ILE A 357 -4.29 -14.92 -1.01
N VAL A 358 -5.25 -15.78 -1.34
CA VAL A 358 -5.91 -15.79 -2.66
C VAL A 358 -6.51 -14.41 -2.97
N HIS A 359 -7.17 -13.80 -1.99
CA HIS A 359 -7.77 -12.49 -2.17
C HIS A 359 -6.73 -11.36 -2.28
N GLN A 360 -5.64 -11.41 -1.53
CA GLN A 360 -4.54 -10.44 -1.66
C GLN A 360 -3.90 -10.51 -3.05
N LEU A 361 -3.73 -11.73 -3.58
CA LEU A 361 -3.21 -11.92 -4.94
C LEU A 361 -4.14 -11.31 -5.99
N PHE A 362 -5.47 -11.41 -5.83
CA PHE A 362 -6.42 -10.79 -6.75
C PHE A 362 -6.18 -9.28 -6.96
N TYR A 363 -5.67 -8.57 -5.95
CA TYR A 363 -5.34 -7.14 -6.07
C TYR A 363 -3.93 -6.84 -6.59
N LEU A 364 -3.01 -7.80 -6.49
CA LEU A 364 -1.61 -7.62 -6.88
C LEU A 364 -1.32 -8.09 -8.30
N LEU A 365 -2.04 -9.10 -8.78
CA LEU A 365 -1.86 -9.66 -10.12
C LEU A 365 -2.48 -8.75 -11.19
N GLU A 366 -1.94 -8.83 -12.40
CA GLU A 366 -2.45 -8.08 -13.55
C GLU A 366 -3.68 -8.78 -14.11
N ASN A 367 -4.71 -8.00 -14.46
CA ASN A 367 -5.90 -8.51 -15.11
C ASN A 367 -5.92 -8.01 -16.57
N ASP A 368 -5.84 -8.95 -17.51
CA ASP A 368 -5.80 -8.62 -18.96
C ASP A 368 -7.10 -7.97 -19.44
N ASN A 369 -8.17 -8.04 -18.64
CA ASN A 369 -9.46 -7.40 -18.91
C ASN A 369 -9.51 -5.89 -18.57
N THR A 370 -8.45 -5.34 -17.96
CA THR A 370 -8.38 -3.90 -17.63
C THR A 370 -7.73 -3.12 -18.77
N ASP A 371 -8.54 -2.78 -19.76
CA ASP A 371 -8.19 -1.85 -20.82
C ASP A 371 -8.14 -0.43 -20.22
N LEU A 372 -6.99 -0.07 -19.63
CA LEU A 372 -6.75 1.22 -18.96
C LEU A 372 -6.90 2.44 -19.90
N THR A 373 -7.03 2.22 -21.21
CA THR A 373 -7.24 3.26 -22.22
C THR A 373 -8.67 3.81 -22.25
N LYS A 374 -9.62 3.21 -21.53
CA LYS A 374 -11.05 3.61 -21.55
C LYS A 374 -11.50 4.50 -20.39
N LEU A 375 -10.58 4.95 -19.53
CA LEU A 375 -10.90 5.75 -18.33
C LEU A 375 -10.65 7.26 -18.48
N HIS A 376 -10.38 7.76 -19.68
CA HIS A 376 -10.42 9.20 -19.96
C HIS A 376 -11.74 9.58 -20.64
N PRO A 377 -12.68 10.25 -19.96
CA PRO A 377 -13.63 11.13 -20.65
C PRO A 377 -12.93 12.34 -21.28
#